data_AF-A0A6P0Y025-F1
#
_entry.id   AF-A0A6P0Y025-F1
#
_cell.length_a   1.000
_cell.length_b   1.000
_cell.length_c   1.000
_cell.angle_alpha   90.00
_cell.angle_beta   90.00
_cell.angle_gamma   90.00
#
_symmetry.space_group_name_H-M   'P 1'
#
loop_
_entity.id
_entity.type
_entity.pdbx_description
1 polymer ?
#
loop_
_entity_poly.entity_id
_entity_poly.type
_entity_poly.pdbx_seq_one_letter_code
_entity_poly.pdbx_strand_id
1 'polypeptide(L)' 'LGGKRMDRPGFFFSPTVLLNVDHTMKVMKDESFGPIVGIQKVASDDKAVSLMNDT' A
#
# COMPACT_ATOMS: atom_id res chain seq x y z
N LEU A 1 4.51 8.63 3.42
CA LEU A 1 4.66 8.93 4.87
C LEU A 1 5.02 7.64 5.60
N GLY A 2 5.83 7.68 6.66
CA GLY A 2 6.33 6.47 7.33
C GLY A 2 7.55 5.84 6.62
N GLY A 3 7.58 4.51 6.55
CA GLY A 3 8.61 3.74 5.84
C GLY A 3 9.92 3.53 6.62
N LYS A 4 9.90 3.67 7.95
CA LYS A 4 11.10 3.60 8.78
C LYS A 4 10.95 2.64 9.94
N ARG A 5 12.05 1.96 10.27
CA ARG A 5 12.20 1.30 11.57
C ARG A 5 12.19 2.37 12.66
N MET A 6 11.47 2.11 13.75
CA MET A 6 11.46 3.02 14.91
C MET A 6 12.73 2.82 15.73
N ASP A 7 13.27 3.92 16.27
CA ASP A 7 14.46 3.91 17.12
C ASP A 7 14.12 3.43 18.54
N ARG A 8 13.89 2.12 18.68
CA ARG A 8 13.59 1.41 19.93
C ARG A 8 13.87 -0.09 19.80
N PRO A 9 14.16 -0.80 20.91
CA PRO A 9 14.33 -2.25 20.90
C PRO A 9 13.10 -2.97 20.34
N GLY A 10 13.30 -4.05 19.57
CA GLY A 10 12.26 -4.85 18.93
C GLY A 10 12.09 -4.63 17.42
N PHE A 11 11.03 -5.22 16.85
CA PHE A 11 10.67 -5.15 15.42
C PHE A 11 9.60 -4.08 15.15
N PHE A 12 9.85 -2.86 15.59
CA PHE A 12 8.93 -1.74 15.41
C PHE A 12 9.13 -1.06 14.06
N PHE A 13 8.05 -0.97 13.28
CA PHE A 13 8.04 -0.29 11.99
C PHE A 13 6.91 0.74 11.96
N SER A 14 7.20 1.94 11.45
CA SER A 14 6.21 3.03 11.40
C SER A 14 5.07 2.68 10.41
N PRO A 15 3.80 3.00 10.74
CA PRO A 15 2.71 2.97 9.77
C PRO A 15 3.09 3.74 8.51
N THR A 16 2.91 3.13 7.35
CA THR A 16 3.42 3.64 6.08
C THR A 16 2.29 3.83 5.09
N VAL A 17 2.22 5.04 4.54
CA VAL A 17 1.29 5.40 3.46
C VAL A 17 2.10 5.72 2.21
N LEU A 18 1.85 4.97 1.14
CA LEU A 18 2.42 5.19 -0.19
C LEU A 18 1.38 5.88 -1.05
N LEU A 19 1.75 7.03 -1.62
CA LEU A 19 0.91 7.79 -2.53
C LEU A 19 1.42 7.61 -3.96
N ASN A 20 0.52 7.81 -4.93
CA ASN A 20 0.83 7.70 -6.37
C ASN A 20 1.36 6.31 -6.76
N VAL A 21 0.83 5.26 -6.11
CA VAL A 21 1.05 3.88 -6.53
C VAL A 21 0.06 3.50 -7.62
N ASP A 22 0.39 2.47 -8.39
CA ASP A 22 -0.48 1.92 -9.42
C ASP A 22 -0.49 0.38 -9.40
N HIS A 23 -1.44 -0.20 -10.14
CA HIS A 23 -1.72 -1.64 -10.16
C HIS A 23 -0.58 -2.50 -10.76
N THR A 24 0.46 -1.89 -11.32
CA THR A 24 1.65 -2.61 -11.77
C THR A 24 2.58 -2.93 -10.60
N MET A 25 2.52 -2.15 -9.52
CA MET A 25 3.38 -2.29 -8.35
C MET A 25 2.96 -3.47 -7.48
N LYS A 26 3.95 -4.20 -6.94
CA LYS A 26 3.72 -5.36 -6.07
C LYS A 26 2.86 -5.04 -4.85
N VAL A 27 3.02 -3.87 -4.25
CA VAL A 27 2.24 -3.46 -3.06
C VAL A 27 0.73 -3.38 -3.30
N MET A 28 0.29 -3.34 -4.57
CA MET A 28 -1.12 -3.31 -4.95
C MET A 28 -1.70 -4.69 -5.25
N LYS A 29 -0.87 -5.75 -5.33
CA LYS A 29 -1.28 -7.12 -5.70
C LYS A 29 -0.85 -8.18 -4.70
N ASP A 30 0.33 -8.00 -4.10
CA ASP A 30 0.91 -8.93 -3.16
C ASP A 30 0.64 -8.49 -1.72
N GLU A 31 0.31 -9.44 -0.85
CA GLU A 31 0.11 -9.15 0.57
C GLU A 31 1.46 -8.83 1.25
N SER A 32 1.58 -7.61 1.78
CA SER A 32 2.84 -7.14 2.38
C SER A 32 3.08 -7.61 3.82
N PHE A 33 2.04 -8.10 4.52
CA PHE A 33 2.05 -8.51 5.94
C PHE A 33 2.62 -7.46 6.93
N GLY A 34 2.79 -6.21 6.48
CA GLY A 34 3.33 -5.11 7.25
C GLY A 34 2.33 -3.95 7.34
N PRO A 35 2.62 -2.93 8.17
CA PRO A 35 1.73 -1.79 8.36
C PRO A 35 1.88 -0.79 7.19
N ILE A 36 1.59 -1.24 5.97
CA ILE A 36 1.75 -0.49 4.72
C ILE A 36 0.41 -0.41 4.00
N VAL A 37 0.01 0.81 3.61
CA VAL A 37 -1.18 1.06 2.78
C VAL A 37 -0.76 1.85 1.54
N GLY A 38 -1.15 1.35 0.37
CA GLY A 38 -1.02 2.05 -0.91
C GLY A 38 -2.29 2.82 -1.26
N ILE A 39 -2.13 4.03 -1.80
CA ILE A 39 -3.24 4.85 -2.31
C ILE A 39 -3.01 5.10 -3.80
N GLN A 40 -3.87 4.49 -4.61
CA GLN A 40 -3.91 4.65 -6.06
C GLN A 40 -5.07 5.58 -6.45
N LYS A 41 -4.79 6.53 -7.34
CA LYS A 41 -5.85 7.30 -8.01
C LYS A 41 -6.49 6.45 -9.10
N VAL A 42 -7.82 6.44 -9.15
CA VAL A 42 -8.60 5.80 -10.22
C VAL A 42 -9.38 6.84 -11.01
N ALA A 43 -9.77 6.47 -12.24
CA ALA A 43 -10.53 7.36 -13.12
C ALA A 43 -12.04 7.36 -12.83
N SER A 44 -12.56 6.29 -12.23
CA SER A 44 -13.98 6.12 -11.88
C SER A 44 -14.17 4.99 -10.88
N ASP A 45 -15.37 4.91 -10.30
CA ASP A 45 -15.78 3.85 -9.37
C ASP A 45 -15.75 2.47 -10.05
N ASP A 46 -16.24 2.36 -11.29
CA ASP A 46 -16.17 1.12 -12.07
C ASP A 46 -14.72 0.64 -12.24
N LYS A 47 -13.79 1.58 -12.46
CA LYS A 47 -12.38 1.23 -12.58
C LYS A 47 -11.79 0.80 -11.24
N ALA A 48 -12.21 1.40 -10.12
CA ALA A 48 -11.81 0.94 -8.79
C ALA A 48 -12.27 -0.50 -8.55
N VAL A 49 -13.55 -0.81 -8.78
CA VAL A 49 -14.10 -2.16 -8.56
C VAL A 49 -13.38 -3.19 -9.45
N SER A 50 -13.12 -2.85 -10.71
CA SER A 50 -12.37 -3.72 -11.61
C SER A 50 -10.97 -4.04 -11.09
N LEU A 51 -10.26 -3.06 -10.52
CA LEU A 51 -8.91 -3.26 -9.99
C LEU A 51 -8.92 -4.01 -8.65
N MET A 52 -9.93 -3.76 -7.80
CA MET A 52 -10.08 -4.49 -6.52
C MET A 52 -10.32 -5.99 -6.71
N ASN A 53 -10.94 -6.37 -7.82
CA ASN A 53 -11.17 -7.78 -8.16
C ASN A 53 -10.01 -8.42 -8.95
N ASP A 54 -8.99 -7.65 -9.30
CA ASP A 54 -7.81 -8.09 -10.07
C ASP A 54 -6.62 -8.26 -9.12
N THR A 55 -6.74 -9.23 -8.21
CA THR A 55 -5.73 -9.55 -7.18
C THR A 55 -5.60 -11.06 -7.02
#